data_AF-A0A3M1Y076-F1
#
_entry.id   AF-A0A3M1Y076-F1
#
_cell.length_a   1.000
_cell.length_b   1.000
_cell.length_c   1.000
_cell.angle_alpha   90.00
_cell.angle_beta   90.00
_cell.angle_gamma   90.00
#
_symmetry.space_group_name_H-M   'P 1'
#
loop_
_entity.id
_entity.type
_entity.pdbx_description
1 polymer ?
#
loop_
_entity_poly.entity_id
_entity_poly.type
_entity_poly.pdbx_seq_one_letter_code
_entity_poly.pdbx_strand_id
1 'polypeptide(L)'
;MKAIKTYLTNRPDVKKILANTGWLFSDSILRLVLSVLVGAWVARYLGTEQYGQLNLAIAYLMLVAPIAELGLDQVVVKYLVERPEDTDSILGTAFWLRLFATLTMFTPLILIVHALHPNTPIIVFLTVLLGIGSIFKVLYTLNLWFQAQVAAKHSVMTRNASFLLISGLRVLAILAGGSLVVFG
;
A
#
# COMPACT_ATOMS: atom_id res chain seq x y z
N MET A 1 -25.23 28.18 1.29
CA MET A 1 -24.52 27.49 2.41
C MET A 1 -25.44 27.06 3.56
N LYS A 2 -26.47 27.83 3.98
CA LYS A 2 -27.43 27.42 5.04
C LYS A 2 -28.27 26.18 4.71
N ALA A 3 -28.73 26.02 3.46
CA ALA A 3 -29.55 24.87 3.05
C ALA A 3 -28.82 23.51 3.18
N ILE A 4 -27.53 23.46 2.83
CA ILE A 4 -26.70 22.25 2.97
C ILE A 4 -26.55 21.88 4.45
N LYS A 5 -26.37 22.87 5.33
CA LYS A 5 -26.23 22.66 6.77
C LYS A 5 -27.50 22.05 7.37
N THR A 6 -28.68 22.48 6.93
CA THR A 6 -29.99 21.96 7.37
C THR A 6 -30.26 20.54 6.86
N TYR A 7 -29.90 20.22 5.61
CA TYR A 7 -30.00 18.87 5.05
C TYR A 7 -29.08 17.85 5.76
N LEU A 8 -27.89 18.28 6.19
CA LEU A 8 -26.92 17.43 6.90
C LEU A 8 -27.28 17.16 8.37
N THR A 9 -28.07 18.03 9.01
CA THR A 9 -28.59 17.79 10.37
C THR A 9 -29.68 16.72 10.43
N ASN A 10 -30.43 16.50 9.34
CA ASN A 10 -31.54 15.54 9.30
C ASN A 10 -31.15 14.12 8.90
N ARG A 11 -29.88 13.87 8.50
CA ARG A 11 -29.37 12.53 8.20
C ARG A 11 -27.98 12.31 8.81
N PRO A 12 -27.90 11.79 10.05
CA PRO A 12 -26.62 11.56 10.72
C PRO A 12 -25.68 10.64 9.93
N ASP A 13 -26.22 9.74 9.11
CA ASP A 13 -25.45 8.85 8.25
C ASP A 13 -24.71 9.60 7.15
N VAL A 14 -25.34 10.60 6.52
CA VAL A 14 -24.69 11.43 5.48
C VAL A 14 -23.54 12.25 6.08
N LYS A 15 -23.71 12.75 7.30
CA LYS A 15 -22.65 13.46 8.02
C LYS A 15 -21.46 12.53 8.35
N LYS A 16 -21.72 11.29 8.77
CA LYS A 16 -20.68 10.26 8.99
C LYS A 16 -19.94 9.92 7.69
N ILE A 17 -20.68 9.72 6.60
CA ILE A 17 -20.09 9.43 5.27
C ILE A 17 -19.19 10.58 4.82
N LEU A 18 -19.67 11.83 4.84
CA LEU A 18 -18.88 13.00 4.45
C LEU A 18 -17.62 13.18 5.30
N ALA A 19 -17.73 12.99 6.62
CA ALA A 19 -16.57 13.06 7.50
C ALA A 19 -15.55 11.96 7.17
N ASN A 20 -16.01 10.74 6.89
CA ASN A 20 -15.13 9.62 6.53
C ASN A 20 -14.47 9.82 5.16
N THR A 21 -15.23 10.25 4.16
CA THR A 21 -14.69 10.58 2.83
C THR A 21 -13.70 11.74 2.91
N GLY A 22 -14.01 12.79 3.68
CA GLY A 22 -13.09 13.91 3.90
C GLY A 22 -11.79 13.48 4.57
N TRP A 23 -11.86 12.55 5.52
CA TRP A 23 -10.69 11.96 6.16
C TRP A 23 -9.84 11.15 5.17
N LEU A 24 -10.45 10.24 4.42
CA LEU A 24 -9.77 9.43 3.39
C LEU A 24 -9.13 10.29 2.29
N PHE A 25 -9.80 11.37 1.90
CA PHE A 25 -9.30 12.30 0.89
C PHE A 25 -8.10 13.10 1.40
N SER A 26 -8.19 13.66 2.60
CA SER A 26 -7.09 14.40 3.24
C SER A 26 -5.86 13.52 3.41
N ASP A 27 -6.08 12.28 3.84
CA ASP A 27 -5.07 11.25 4.01
C ASP A 27 -4.36 10.91 2.69
N SER A 28 -5.12 10.79 1.60
CA SER A 28 -4.58 10.55 0.26
C SER A 28 -3.73 11.72 -0.26
N ILE A 29 -4.18 12.96 -0.04
CA ILE A 29 -3.41 14.17 -0.40
C ILE A 29 -2.11 14.23 0.39
N LEU A 30 -2.17 14.03 1.71
CA LEU A 30 -1.00 14.09 2.57
C LEU A 30 0.06 13.07 2.14
N ARG A 31 -0.36 11.83 1.84
CA ARG A 31 0.56 10.81 1.32
C ARG A 31 1.15 11.18 -0.03
N LEU A 32 0.37 11.76 -0.94
CA LEU A 32 0.87 12.19 -2.24
C LEU A 32 1.95 13.25 -2.07
N VAL A 33 1.67 14.31 -1.29
CA VAL A 33 2.62 15.40 -1.04
C VAL A 33 3.91 14.88 -0.40
N LEU A 34 3.80 14.08 0.67
CA LEU A 34 4.98 13.53 1.33
C LEU A 34 5.76 12.57 0.44
N SER A 35 5.09 11.74 -0.38
CA SER A 35 5.76 10.82 -1.29
C SER A 35 6.58 11.58 -2.34
N VAL A 36 6.05 12.69 -2.86
CA VAL A 36 6.77 13.54 -3.82
C VAL A 36 7.98 14.22 -3.15
N LEU A 37 7.80 14.81 -1.97
CA LEU A 37 8.89 15.49 -1.26
C LEU A 37 10.02 14.54 -0.87
N VAL A 38 9.68 13.40 -0.24
CA VAL A 38 10.65 12.38 0.13
C VAL A 38 11.28 11.76 -1.12
N GLY A 39 10.48 11.48 -2.15
CA GLY A 39 10.98 10.95 -3.42
C GLY A 39 12.01 11.87 -4.09
N ALA A 40 11.74 13.17 -4.15
CA ALA A 40 12.67 14.16 -4.69
C ALA A 40 13.97 14.24 -3.87
N TRP A 41 13.87 14.13 -2.54
CA TRP A 41 15.05 14.17 -1.67
C TRP A 41 15.92 12.91 -1.81
N VAL A 42 15.28 11.73 -1.86
CA VAL A 42 15.94 10.46 -2.12
C VAL A 42 16.61 10.47 -3.51
N ALA A 43 15.96 11.01 -4.53
CA ALA A 43 16.53 11.14 -5.87
C ALA A 43 17.79 12.02 -5.90
N ARG A 44 17.79 13.12 -5.14
CA ARG A 44 18.97 14.00 -4.99
C ARG A 44 20.11 13.32 -4.24
N TYR A 45 19.78 12.53 -3.22
CA TYR A 45 20.77 11.86 -2.39
C TYR A 45 21.42 10.65 -3.10
N LEU A 46 20.61 9.78 -3.71
CA LEU A 46 21.09 8.58 -4.42
C LEU A 46 21.66 8.89 -5.81
N GLY A 47 21.32 10.04 -6.39
CA GLY A 47 21.62 10.35 -7.79
C GLY A 47 20.73 9.59 -8.77
N THR A 48 20.85 9.92 -10.06
CA THR A 48 19.94 9.42 -11.11
C THR A 48 20.07 7.92 -11.37
N GLU A 49 21.27 7.37 -11.24
CA GLU A 49 21.54 5.95 -11.52
C GLU A 49 20.88 5.03 -10.48
N GLN A 50 21.19 5.21 -9.19
CA GLN A 50 20.65 4.38 -8.11
C GLN A 50 19.14 4.61 -7.91
N TYR A 51 18.69 5.87 -8.05
CA TYR A 51 17.25 6.17 -8.01
C TYR A 51 16.50 5.55 -9.20
N GLY A 52 17.12 5.50 -10.37
CA GLY A 52 16.58 4.81 -11.55
C GLY A 52 16.44 3.31 -11.33
N GLN A 53 17.47 2.66 -10.78
CA GLN A 53 17.44 1.23 -10.44
C GLN A 53 16.35 0.90 -9.41
N LEU A 54 16.22 1.72 -8.37
CA LEU A 54 15.16 1.58 -7.36
C LEU A 54 13.77 1.71 -7.96
N ASN A 55 13.52 2.75 -8.76
CA ASN A 55 12.22 2.95 -9.40
C ASN A 55 11.90 1.87 -10.42
N LEU A 56 12.90 1.33 -11.11
CA LEU A 56 12.68 0.24 -12.05
C LEU A 56 12.23 -1.04 -11.31
N ALA A 57 12.86 -1.35 -10.17
CA ALA A 57 12.43 -2.46 -9.31
C ALA A 57 11.00 -2.24 -8.77
N ILE A 58 10.66 -1.03 -8.34
CA ILE A 58 9.30 -0.66 -7.91
C ILE A 58 8.30 -0.84 -9.07
N ALA A 59 8.64 -0.38 -10.28
CA ALA A 59 7.77 -0.48 -11.44
C ALA A 59 7.44 -1.94 -11.78
N TYR A 60 8.41 -2.84 -11.72
CA TYR A 60 8.19 -4.27 -11.92
C TYR A 60 7.17 -4.85 -10.93
N LEU A 61 7.25 -4.48 -9.66
CA LEU A 61 6.26 -4.91 -8.67
C LEU A 61 4.88 -4.30 -8.91
N MET A 62 4.81 -3.04 -9.35
CA MET A 62 3.55 -2.37 -9.66
C MET A 62 2.81 -3.03 -10.84
N LEU A 63 3.53 -3.59 -11.82
CA LEU A 63 2.91 -4.33 -12.92
C LEU A 63 2.19 -5.60 -12.44
N VAL A 64 2.73 -6.24 -11.41
CA VAL A 64 2.22 -7.51 -10.90
C VAL A 64 1.17 -7.33 -9.81
N ALA A 65 1.25 -6.24 -9.04
CA ALA A 65 0.41 -6.02 -7.85
C ALA A 65 -1.11 -6.19 -8.09
N PRO A 66 -1.74 -5.64 -9.16
CA PRO A 66 -3.18 -5.80 -9.38
C PRO A 66 -3.59 -7.27 -9.56
N ILE A 67 -2.72 -8.06 -10.19
CA ILE A 67 -2.98 -9.49 -10.44
C ILE A 67 -2.80 -10.28 -9.12
N ALA A 68 -1.78 -9.94 -8.33
CA ALA A 68 -1.56 -10.55 -7.01
C ALA A 68 -2.68 -10.23 -6.01
N GLU A 69 -3.32 -9.06 -6.12
CA GLU A 69 -4.44 -8.64 -5.26
C GLU A 69 -5.79 -9.26 -5.68
N LEU A 70 -5.89 -9.77 -6.92
CA LEU A 70 -7.07 -10.41 -7.51
C LEU A 70 -8.36 -9.57 -7.46
N GLY A 71 -8.28 -8.26 -7.18
CA GLY A 71 -9.45 -7.41 -6.98
C GLY A 71 -10.29 -7.76 -5.74
N LEU A 72 -9.74 -8.55 -4.79
CA LEU A 72 -10.51 -9.13 -3.69
C LEU A 72 -10.99 -8.12 -2.65
N ASP A 73 -10.41 -6.92 -2.56
CA ASP A 73 -10.71 -5.95 -1.49
C ASP A 73 -12.21 -5.64 -1.40
N GLN A 74 -12.83 -5.22 -2.51
CA GLN A 74 -14.24 -4.83 -2.51
C GLN A 74 -15.18 -6.03 -2.33
N VAL A 75 -14.80 -7.18 -2.90
CA VAL A 75 -15.56 -8.42 -2.83
C VAL A 75 -15.62 -8.92 -1.38
N VAL A 76 -14.47 -8.97 -0.72
CA VAL A 76 -14.35 -9.39 0.69
C VAL A 76 -15.10 -8.44 1.61
N VAL A 77 -14.94 -7.12 1.43
CA VAL A 77 -15.67 -6.13 2.25
C VAL A 77 -17.18 -6.32 2.10
N LYS A 78 -17.68 -6.53 0.87
CA LYS A 78 -19.09 -6.80 0.62
C LYS A 78 -19.57 -8.07 1.36
N TYR A 79 -18.85 -9.17 1.23
CA TYR A 79 -19.21 -10.42 1.89
C TYR A 79 -19.18 -10.32 3.43
N LEU A 80 -18.21 -9.59 3.99
CA LEU A 80 -18.13 -9.36 5.44
C LEU A 80 -19.30 -8.53 5.98
N VAL A 81 -19.86 -7.62 5.17
CA VAL A 81 -21.06 -6.86 5.53
C VAL A 81 -22.33 -7.72 5.41
N GLU A 82 -22.42 -8.56 4.37
CA GLU A 82 -23.60 -9.39 4.11
C GLU A 82 -23.68 -10.63 5.02
N ARG A 83 -22.55 -11.20 5.42
CA ARG A 83 -22.44 -12.43 6.22
C ARG A 83 -21.39 -12.29 7.34
N PRO A 84 -21.67 -11.51 8.39
CA PRO A 84 -20.73 -11.30 9.49
C PRO A 84 -20.37 -12.59 10.25
N GLU A 85 -21.27 -13.59 10.27
CA GLU A 85 -21.06 -14.90 10.87
C GLU A 85 -19.93 -15.72 10.20
N ASP A 86 -19.66 -15.48 8.92
CA ASP A 86 -18.68 -16.21 8.12
C ASP A 86 -17.30 -15.52 8.07
N THR A 87 -17.07 -14.53 8.94
CA THR A 87 -15.88 -13.65 8.91
C THR A 87 -14.57 -14.41 8.79
N ASP A 88 -14.35 -15.44 9.63
CA ASP A 88 -13.09 -16.17 9.68
C ASP A 88 -12.84 -16.95 8.38
N SER A 89 -13.90 -17.52 7.81
CA SER A 89 -13.84 -18.25 6.54
C SER A 89 -13.56 -17.29 5.37
N ILE A 90 -14.22 -16.13 5.33
CA ILE A 90 -14.04 -15.12 4.28
C ILE A 90 -12.61 -14.57 4.30
N LEU A 91 -12.12 -14.15 5.48
CA LEU A 91 -10.77 -13.60 5.62
C LEU A 91 -9.70 -14.66 5.36
N GLY A 92 -9.88 -15.89 5.86
CA GLY A 92 -8.96 -16.99 5.62
C GLY A 92 -8.86 -17.34 4.13
N THR A 93 -9.99 -17.42 3.44
CA THR A 93 -10.02 -17.69 1.99
C THR A 93 -9.33 -16.57 1.21
N ALA A 94 -9.64 -15.31 1.53
CA ALA A 94 -9.03 -14.16 0.89
C ALA A 94 -7.51 -14.10 1.12
N PHE A 95 -7.07 -14.41 2.33
CA PHE A 95 -5.66 -14.47 2.71
C PHE A 95 -4.91 -15.52 1.87
N TRP A 96 -5.41 -16.75 1.81
CA TRP A 96 -4.77 -17.82 1.04
C TRP A 96 -4.77 -17.53 -0.46
N LEU A 97 -5.87 -17.03 -1.01
CA LEU A 97 -5.94 -16.63 -2.42
C LEU A 97 -4.89 -15.58 -2.76
N ARG A 98 -4.74 -14.54 -1.93
CA ARG A 98 -3.71 -13.51 -2.10
C ARG A 98 -2.30 -14.05 -1.96
N LEU A 99 -2.07 -14.92 -0.98
CA LEU A 99 -0.75 -15.50 -0.76
C LEU A 99 -0.30 -16.32 -1.97
N PHE A 100 -1.15 -17.21 -2.47
CA PHE A 100 -0.85 -18.00 -3.65
C PHE A 100 -0.71 -17.12 -4.89
N ALA A 101 -1.61 -16.17 -5.13
CA ALA A 101 -1.51 -15.26 -6.28
C ALA A 101 -0.21 -14.45 -6.25
N THR A 102 0.18 -13.95 -5.08
CA THR A 102 1.44 -13.20 -4.90
C THR A 102 2.65 -14.09 -5.19
N LEU A 103 2.72 -15.30 -4.63
CA LEU A 103 3.84 -16.22 -4.86
C LEU A 103 3.93 -16.66 -6.33
N THR A 104 2.80 -17.01 -6.93
CA THR A 104 2.71 -17.44 -8.33
C THR A 104 3.12 -16.33 -9.28
N MET A 105 2.77 -15.08 -9.00
CA MET A 105 3.14 -13.95 -9.85
C MET A 105 4.56 -13.44 -9.61
N PHE A 106 5.06 -13.58 -8.38
CA PHE A 106 6.39 -13.09 -8.03
C PHE A 106 7.51 -13.96 -8.61
N THR A 107 7.29 -15.27 -8.72
CA THR A 107 8.25 -16.22 -9.30
C THR A 107 8.64 -15.88 -10.76
N PRO A 108 7.70 -15.74 -11.72
CA PRO A 108 8.03 -15.36 -13.09
C PRO A 108 8.56 -13.93 -13.17
N LEU A 109 8.15 -13.03 -12.28
CA LEU A 109 8.68 -11.67 -12.24
C LEU A 109 10.20 -11.67 -12.04
N ILE A 110 10.70 -12.42 -11.06
CA ILE A 110 12.16 -12.52 -10.79
C ILE A 110 12.89 -13.06 -12.02
N LEU A 111 12.34 -14.11 -12.65
CA LEU A 111 12.94 -14.71 -13.85
C LEU A 111 13.01 -13.70 -15.01
N ILE A 112 11.93 -12.95 -15.24
CA ILE A 112 11.86 -11.92 -16.29
C ILE A 112 12.88 -10.80 -16.00
N VAL A 113 12.94 -10.30 -14.76
CA VAL A 113 13.89 -9.24 -14.39
C VAL A 113 15.33 -9.72 -14.54
N HIS A 114 15.63 -10.96 -14.13
CA HIS A 114 16.96 -11.54 -14.30
C HIS A 114 17.36 -11.69 -15.78
N ALA A 115 16.42 -12.13 -16.63
CA ALA A 115 16.66 -12.29 -18.06
C ALA A 115 16.83 -10.95 -18.81
N LEU A 116 16.08 -9.91 -18.42
CA LEU A 116 16.16 -8.58 -19.04
C LEU A 116 17.37 -7.76 -18.59
N HIS A 117 17.87 -8.01 -17.38
CA HIS A 117 18.92 -7.21 -16.74
C HIS A 117 20.13 -8.05 -16.27
N PRO A 118 20.76 -8.87 -17.14
CA PRO A 118 21.79 -9.83 -16.74
C PRO A 118 23.05 -9.18 -16.17
N ASN A 119 23.38 -7.96 -16.61
CA ASN A 119 24.61 -7.24 -16.22
C ASN A 119 24.43 -6.34 -14.99
N THR A 120 23.21 -6.25 -14.44
CA THR A 120 22.87 -5.32 -13.34
C THR A 120 22.21 -6.08 -12.19
N PRO A 121 23.00 -6.85 -11.40
CA PRO A 121 22.48 -7.71 -10.33
C PRO A 121 21.76 -6.92 -9.23
N ILE A 122 22.07 -5.63 -9.08
CA ILE A 122 21.43 -4.75 -8.10
C ILE A 122 19.92 -4.58 -8.36
N ILE A 123 19.45 -4.54 -9.61
CA ILE A 123 18.02 -4.42 -9.92
C ILE A 123 17.27 -5.70 -9.51
N VAL A 124 17.87 -6.86 -9.79
CA VAL A 124 17.33 -8.17 -9.38
C VAL A 124 17.26 -8.23 -7.86
N PHE A 125 18.33 -7.84 -7.17
CA PHE A 125 18.39 -7.81 -5.71
C PHE A 125 17.32 -6.89 -5.10
N LEU A 126 17.17 -5.66 -5.61
CA LEU A 126 16.14 -4.73 -5.16
C LEU A 126 14.71 -5.26 -5.42
N THR A 127 14.49 -5.91 -6.57
CA THR A 127 13.20 -6.52 -6.89
C THR A 127 12.84 -7.64 -5.93
N VAL A 128 13.83 -8.50 -5.60
CA VAL A 128 13.66 -9.56 -4.60
C VAL A 128 13.35 -8.97 -3.22
N LEU A 129 14.16 -8.01 -2.77
CA LEU A 129 14.01 -7.33 -1.48
C LEU A 129 12.61 -6.71 -1.32
N LEU A 130 12.22 -5.87 -2.27
CA LEU A 130 10.91 -5.20 -2.26
C LEU A 130 9.74 -6.20 -2.37
N GLY A 131 9.92 -7.27 -3.13
CA GLY A 131 8.90 -8.29 -3.32
C GLY A 131 8.68 -9.19 -2.09
N ILE A 132 9.72 -9.43 -1.28
CA ILE A 132 9.54 -10.04 0.05
C ILE A 132 8.58 -9.19 0.89
N GLY A 133 8.74 -7.86 0.86
CA GLY A 133 7.80 -6.94 1.51
C GLY A 133 6.36 -7.08 1.00
N SER A 134 6.18 -7.44 -0.27
CA SER A 134 4.84 -7.67 -0.86
C SER A 134 4.17 -8.95 -0.32
N ILE A 135 4.94 -9.96 0.08
CA ILE A 135 4.40 -11.16 0.75
C ILE A 135 3.82 -10.79 2.12
N PHE A 136 4.52 -9.98 2.89
CA PHE A 136 4.00 -9.46 4.18
C PHE A 136 2.75 -8.59 4.00
N LYS A 137 2.61 -7.94 2.84
CA LYS A 137 1.41 -7.15 2.51
C LYS A 137 0.13 -7.98 2.52
N VAL A 138 0.19 -9.29 2.33
CA VAL A 138 -0.98 -10.18 2.41
C VAL A 138 -1.66 -10.10 3.78
N LEU A 139 -0.91 -9.77 4.85
CA LEU A 139 -1.47 -9.53 6.19
C LEU A 139 -2.42 -8.32 6.25
N TYR A 140 -2.34 -7.38 5.29
CA TYR A 140 -3.30 -6.28 5.20
C TYR A 140 -4.72 -6.76 4.89
N THR A 141 -4.93 -8.01 4.48
CA THR A 141 -6.27 -8.61 4.32
C THR A 141 -7.09 -8.50 5.61
N LEU A 142 -6.44 -8.54 6.79
CA LEU A 142 -7.12 -8.33 8.08
C LEU A 142 -7.73 -6.93 8.21
N ASN A 143 -7.17 -5.92 7.53
CA ASN A 143 -7.75 -4.58 7.53
C ASN A 143 -9.12 -4.51 6.84
N LEU A 144 -9.46 -5.48 5.98
CA LEU A 144 -10.76 -5.52 5.31
C LEU A 144 -11.91 -5.72 6.30
N TRP A 145 -11.66 -6.42 7.40
CA TRP A 145 -12.61 -6.52 8.51
C TRP A 145 -12.93 -5.17 9.13
N PHE A 146 -11.90 -4.38 9.46
CA PHE A 146 -12.08 -3.03 10.00
C PHE A 146 -12.79 -2.09 9.01
N GLN A 147 -12.56 -2.29 7.70
CA GLN A 147 -13.25 -1.53 6.67
C GLN A 147 -14.75 -1.90 6.58
N ALA A 148 -15.08 -3.19 6.66
CA ALA A 148 -16.46 -3.68 6.61
C ALA A 148 -17.32 -3.14 7.76
N GLN A 149 -16.73 -2.97 8.95
CA GLN A 149 -17.48 -2.51 10.14
C GLN A 149 -17.67 -0.98 10.22
N VAL A 150 -17.38 -0.23 9.15
CA VAL A 150 -17.43 1.25 9.11
C VAL A 150 -16.51 1.88 10.17
N ALA A 151 -15.54 1.13 10.70
CA ALA A 151 -14.55 1.55 11.68
C ALA A 151 -13.29 2.13 11.01
N ALA A 152 -13.45 2.75 9.83
CA ALA A 152 -12.37 3.29 9.00
C ALA A 152 -11.44 4.26 9.74
N LYS A 153 -11.91 4.90 10.82
CA LYS A 153 -11.10 5.81 11.64
C LYS A 153 -9.87 5.14 12.27
N HIS A 154 -9.97 3.89 12.70
CA HIS A 154 -8.85 3.20 13.35
C HIS A 154 -7.81 2.66 12.34
N SER A 155 -8.27 2.15 11.19
CA SER A 155 -7.36 1.66 10.14
C SER A 155 -6.50 2.78 9.53
N VAL A 156 -7.07 3.99 9.36
CA VAL A 156 -6.31 5.13 8.83
C VAL A 156 -5.25 5.63 9.82
N MET A 157 -5.52 5.60 11.13
CA MET A 157 -4.55 6.01 12.15
C MET A 157 -3.31 5.12 12.13
N THR A 158 -3.50 3.79 12.07
CA THR A 158 -2.39 2.81 11.99
C THR A 158 -1.60 2.96 10.70
N ARG A 159 -2.29 3.12 9.56
CA ARG A 159 -1.63 3.31 8.25
C ARG A 159 -0.81 4.60 8.21
N ASN A 160 -1.28 5.68 8.83
CA ASN A 160 -0.56 6.94 8.87
C ASN A 160 0.62 6.92 9.83
N ALA A 161 0.50 6.25 10.97
CA ALA A 161 1.64 6.00 11.84
C ALA A 161 2.75 5.25 11.09
N SER A 162 2.41 4.15 10.40
CA SER A 162 3.39 3.40 9.60
C SER A 162 4.01 4.25 8.48
N PHE A 163 3.21 5.04 7.77
CA PHE A 163 3.71 5.88 6.68
C PHE A 163 4.63 7.00 7.18
N LEU A 164 4.29 7.65 8.29
CA LEU A 164 5.11 8.69 8.91
C LEU A 164 6.42 8.11 9.48
N LEU A 165 6.36 6.93 10.10
CA LEU A 165 7.55 6.23 10.59
C LEU A 165 8.50 5.87 9.43
N ILE A 166 7.99 5.27 8.35
CA ILE A 166 8.81 4.92 7.18
C ILE A 166 9.41 6.18 6.53
N SER A 167 8.62 7.24 6.40
CA SER A 167 9.09 8.52 5.86
C SER A 167 10.18 9.14 6.74
N GLY A 168 9.99 9.11 8.06
CA GLY A 168 10.98 9.57 9.03
C GLY A 168 12.28 8.77 8.97
N LEU A 169 12.18 7.43 8.92
CA LEU A 169 13.33 6.55 8.77
C LEU A 169 14.11 6.82 7.48
N ARG A 170 13.40 7.07 6.36
CA ARG A 170 14.04 7.46 5.10
C ARG A 170 14.79 8.78 5.22
N VAL A 171 14.22 9.78 5.88
CA VAL A 171 14.90 11.07 6.11
C VAL A 171 16.12 10.91 7.02
N LEU A 172 16.00 10.13 8.10
CA LEU A 172 17.13 9.82 8.98
C LEU A 172 18.25 9.06 8.25
N ALA A 173 17.89 8.11 7.38
CA ALA A 173 18.84 7.38 6.55
C ALA A 173 19.59 8.32 5.58
N ILE A 174 18.91 9.30 4.98
CA ILE A 174 19.57 10.35 4.17
C ILE A 174 20.58 11.13 5.01
N LEU A 175 20.18 11.59 6.21
CA LEU A 175 21.04 12.38 7.08
C LEU A 175 22.24 11.58 7.64
N ALA A 176 22.08 10.27 7.82
CA ALA A 176 23.10 9.36 8.32
C ALA A 176 24.04 8.80 7.23
N GLY A 177 23.84 9.14 5.96
CA GLY A 177 24.65 8.60 4.87
C GLY A 177 24.30 7.14 4.50
N GLY A 178 23.04 6.74 4.69
CA GLY A 178 22.56 5.37 4.46
C GLY A 178 22.74 4.90 3.02
N SER A 179 22.99 3.60 2.85
CA SER A 179 23.17 2.97 1.55
C SER A 179 21.83 2.73 0.83
N LEU A 180 21.88 2.50 -0.49
CA LEU A 180 20.70 2.23 -1.34
C LEU A 180 19.77 1.15 -0.77
N VAL A 181 20.34 0.15 -0.08
CA VAL A 181 19.60 -0.98 0.49
C VAL A 181 18.58 -0.54 1.55
N VAL A 182 18.83 0.58 2.24
CA VAL A 182 17.93 1.09 3.29
C VAL A 182 16.63 1.67 2.70
N PHE A 183 16.62 2.01 1.41
CA PHE A 183 15.47 2.63 0.75
C PHE A 183 14.53 1.65 0.04
N GLY A 184 14.99 0.42 -0.21
CA GLY A 184 14.18 -0.70 -0.71
C GLY A 184 13.39 -1.34 0.41
#